data_AF-A0A7I8D047-F1
#
_entry.id   AF-A0A7I8D047-F1
#
_cell.length_a   1.000
_cell.length_b   1.000
_cell.length_c   1.000
_cell.angle_alpha   90.00
_cell.angle_beta   90.00
_cell.angle_gamma   90.00
#
_symmetry.space_group_name_H-M   'P 1'
#
loop_
_entity.id
_entity.type
_entity.pdbx_description
1 polymer ?
#
loop_
_entity_poly.entity_id
_entity_poly.type
_entity_poly.pdbx_seq_one_letter_code
_entity_poly.pdbx_strand_id
1 'polypeptide(L)' 'MLKTGIADLKTDESYYALVMAIAKRARNIAEKAEREEIPLTEKPVSLALEELREGHLLITHPQHEDDEDSMQ' A
#
# COMPACT_ATOMS: atom_id res chain seq x y z
N MET A 1 -3.14 -21.26 6.63
CA MET A 1 -4.23 -20.38 7.09
C MET A 1 -3.73 -18.95 7.00
N LEU A 2 -4.32 -18.12 6.14
CA LEU A 2 -4.07 -16.68 6.11
C LEU A 2 -4.65 -16.10 7.41
N LYS A 3 -3.80 -15.53 8.26
CA LYS A 3 -4.15 -15.17 9.66
C LYS A 3 -4.85 -13.81 9.82
N THR A 4 -5.15 -13.11 8.73
CA THR A 4 -5.85 -11.81 8.75
C THR A 4 -6.50 -11.63 7.39
N GLY A 5 -7.83 -11.57 7.34
CA GLY A 5 -8.55 -11.37 6.10
C GLY A 5 -8.48 -9.90 5.71
N ILE A 6 -8.30 -9.60 4.43
CA ILE A 6 -8.53 -8.25 3.89
C ILE A 6 -9.91 -7.68 4.26
N ALA A 7 -10.87 -8.55 4.60
CA ALA A 7 -12.19 -8.18 5.10
C ALA A 7 -12.16 -7.49 6.48
N ASP A 8 -11.11 -7.68 7.29
CA ASP A 8 -10.95 -7.00 8.58
C ASP A 8 -10.44 -5.56 8.42
N LEU A 9 -9.99 -5.21 7.20
CA LEU A 9 -9.55 -3.86 6.83
C LEU A 9 -10.79 -3.08 6.35
N LYS A 10 -11.47 -2.39 7.27
CA LYS A 10 -12.53 -1.43 6.90
C LYS A 10 -11.89 -0.23 6.20
N THR A 11 -11.96 -0.19 4.88
CA THR A 11 -11.58 0.96 4.07
C THR A 11 -12.74 1.31 3.13
N ASP A 12 -13.08 2.58 2.98
CA ASP A 12 -14.05 3.03 1.96
C ASP A 12 -13.49 2.95 0.53
N GLU A 13 -12.25 2.46 0.39
CA GLU A 13 -11.52 2.36 -0.86
C GLU A 13 -11.77 1.04 -1.61
N SER A 14 -11.58 1.08 -2.93
CA SER A 14 -11.62 -0.13 -3.75
C SER A 14 -10.57 -1.15 -3.30
N TYR A 15 -10.95 -2.42 -3.20
CA TYR A 15 -10.02 -3.53 -2.92
C TYR A 15 -8.80 -3.54 -3.85
N TYR A 16 -8.97 -3.10 -5.10
CA TYR A 16 -7.87 -2.97 -6.05
C TYR A 16 -6.87 -1.89 -5.61
N ALA A 17 -7.35 -0.71 -5.26
CA ALA A 17 -6.53 0.40 -4.78
C ALA A 17 -5.78 0.00 -3.49
N LEU A 18 -6.46 -0.72 -2.60
CA LEU A 18 -5.89 -1.28 -1.38
C LEU A 18 -4.72 -2.23 -1.67
N VAL A 19 -4.93 -3.22 -2.54
CA VAL A 19 -3.88 -4.18 -2.93
C VAL A 19 -2.71 -3.44 -3.59
N MET A 20 -3.00 -2.47 -4.44
CA MET A 20 -1.95 -1.69 -5.09
C MET A 20 -1.13 -0.85 -4.11
N ALA A 21 -1.77 -0.23 -3.12
CA ALA A 21 -1.10 0.54 -2.08
C ALA A 21 -0.20 -0.34 -1.23
N ILE A 22 -0.69 -1.51 -0.79
CA ILE A 22 0.10 -2.49 -0.01
C ILE A 22 1.31 -2.97 -0.84
N ALA A 23 1.12 -3.30 -2.11
CA ALA A 23 2.21 -3.76 -2.97
C ALA A 23 3.29 -2.68 -3.17
N LYS A 24 2.88 -1.42 -3.40
CA LYS A 24 3.81 -0.28 -3.47
C LYS A 24 4.57 -0.12 -2.17
N ARG A 25 3.88 -0.15 -1.02
CA ARG A 25 4.52 0.00 0.28
C ARG A 25 5.51 -1.12 0.58
N ALA A 26 5.15 -2.36 0.29
CA ALA A 26 6.04 -3.50 0.47
C ALA A 26 7.34 -3.36 -0.34
N ARG A 27 7.28 -2.87 -1.58
CA ARG A 27 8.49 -2.57 -2.37
C ARG A 27 9.35 -1.50 -1.71
N ASN A 28 8.75 -0.39 -1.26
CA ASN A 28 9.47 0.68 -0.59
C ASN A 28 10.19 0.19 0.69
N ILE A 29 9.56 -0.70 1.46
CA ILE A 29 10.16 -1.30 2.65
C ILE A 29 11.39 -2.14 2.26
N ALA A 30 11.26 -2.98 1.22
CA ALA A 30 12.36 -3.81 0.74
C ALA A 30 13.53 -2.96 0.22
N GLU A 31 13.26 -1.97 -0.64
CA GLU A 31 14.27 -1.07 -1.22
C GLU A 31 14.97 -0.25 -0.14
N LYS A 32 14.23 0.22 0.88
CA LYS A 32 14.81 0.94 2.01
C LYS A 32 15.75 0.04 2.79
N ALA A 33 15.32 -1.17 3.11
CA ALA A 33 16.12 -2.12 3.88
C ALA A 33 17.40 -2.53 3.12
N GLU A 34 17.30 -2.74 1.81
CA GLU A 34 18.45 -3.02 0.94
C GLU A 34 19.42 -1.84 0.92
N ARG A 35 18.93 -0.62 0.70
CA ARG A 35 19.76 0.60 0.65
C ARG A 35 20.46 0.90 1.99
N GLU A 36 19.81 0.59 3.09
CA GLU A 36 20.32 0.83 4.44
C GLU A 36 21.06 -0.39 5.03
N GLU A 37 21.22 -1.46 4.24
CA GLU A 37 21.83 -2.74 4.66
C GLU A 37 21.18 -3.33 5.93
N ILE A 38 19.89 -3.08 6.12
CA ILE A 38 19.12 -3.56 7.26
C ILE A 38 18.54 -4.94 6.93
N PRO A 39 18.88 -6.01 7.68
CA PRO A 39 18.26 -7.30 7.48
C PRO A 39 16.80 -7.27 7.97
N LEU A 40 15.87 -7.59 7.06
CA LEU A 40 14.45 -7.74 7.41
C LEU A 40 14.19 -9.11 8.04
N THR A 41 13.59 -9.12 9.23
CA THR A 41 13.14 -10.34 9.92
C THR A 41 11.77 -10.81 9.43
N GLU A 42 10.95 -9.88 8.95
CA GLU A 42 9.60 -10.11 8.44
C GLU A 42 9.50 -9.79 6.95
N LYS A 43 8.54 -10.43 6.27
CA LYS A 43 8.32 -10.15 4.84
C LYS A 43 7.85 -8.70 4.66
N PRO A 44 8.34 -7.96 3.66
CA PRO A 44 7.92 -6.58 3.40
C PRO A 44 6.40 -6.41 3.26
N VAL A 45 5.71 -7.40 2.69
CA VAL A 45 4.24 -7.40 2.57
C VAL A 45 3.55 -7.55 3.93
N SER A 46 4.10 -8.35 4.84
CA SER A 46 3.57 -8.46 6.21
C SER A 46 3.73 -7.15 6.96
N LEU A 47 4.89 -6.50 6.85
CA LEU A 47 5.15 -5.20 7.46
C LEU A 47 4.20 -4.12 6.91
N ALA A 48 3.98 -4.08 5.60
CA ALA A 48 3.02 -3.16 4.99
C ALA A 48 1.58 -3.38 5.47
N LEU A 49 1.17 -4.64 5.68
CA LEU A 49 -0.14 -4.99 6.24
C LEU A 49 -0.26 -4.56 7.71
N GLU A 50 0.81 -4.68 8.48
CA GLU A 50 0.85 -4.26 9.88
C GLU A 50 0.73 -2.74 10.00
N GLU A 51 1.50 -1.98 9.22
CA GLU A 51 1.40 -0.52 9.15
C GLU A 51 -0.02 -0.06 8.77
N LEU A 52 -0.68 -0.77 7.84
CA LEU A 52 -2.07 -0.50 7.49
C LEU A 52 -3.02 -0.77 8.67
N ARG A 53 -2.85 -1.88 9.39
CA ARG A 53 -3.68 -2.23 10.55
C ARG A 53 -3.51 -1.25 11.71
N GLU A 54 -2.32 -0.67 11.86
CA GLU A 54 -2.02 0.37 12.85
C GLU A 54 -2.53 1.77 12.43
N GLY A 55 -2.96 1.93 11.18
CA GLY A 55 -3.41 3.22 10.64
C GLY A 55 -2.26 4.13 10.19
N HIS A 56 -1.05 3.60 10.01
CA HIS A 56 0.14 4.33 9.56
C HIS A 56 0.23 4.45 8.03
N LEU A 57 -0.68 3.81 7.29
CA LEU A 57 -0.74 3.88 5.83
C LEU A 57 -1.95 4.71 5.38
N LEU A 58 -1.71 5.87 4.78
CA LEU A 58 -2.74 6.66 4.10
C LEU A 58 -2.73 6.32 2.60
N ILE A 59 -3.88 5.89 2.06
CA ILE A 59 -4.03 5.63 0.63
C ILE A 59 -4.58 6.90 -0.01
N THR A 60 -3.82 7.49 -0.92
CA THR A 60 -4.25 8.68 -1.67
C THR A 60 -4.39 8.33 -3.14
N HIS A 61 -5.52 8.69 -3.72
CA HIS A 61 -5.72 8.65 -5.16
C HIS A 61 -5.10 9.91 -5.76
N PRO A 62 -4.18 9.81 -6.74
CA PRO A 62 -3.87 10.98 -7.55
C PRO A 62 -5.18 11.47 -8.14
N GLN A 63 -5.53 12.73 -7.88
CA GLN A 63 -6.60 13.37 -8.63
C GLN A 63 -6.15 13.29 -10.09
N HIS A 64 -6.87 12.53 -10.90
CA HIS A 64 -6.76 12.70 -12.34
C HIS A 64 -7.22 14.15 -12.56
N GLU A 65 -6.29 15.04 -12.84
CA GLU A 65 -6.62 16.21 -13.65
C GLU A 65 -7.14 15.58 -14.94
N ASP A 66 -8.47 15.46 -15.03
CA ASP A 66 -9.16 15.39 -16.30
C ASP A 66 -8.83 16.72 -16.97
N ASP A 67 -7.62 16.81 -17.54
CA ASP A 67 -7.26 17.81 -18.51
C ASP A 67 -8.23 17.56 -19.65
N GLU A 68 -9.34 18.29 -19.55
CA GLU A 68 -10.41 18.32 -20.50
C GLU A 68 -9.78 18.36 -21.88
N ASP A 69 -10.07 17.29 -22.60
CA ASP A 69 -10.31 17.25 -24.03
C ASP A 69 -11.20 18.46 -24.41
N SER A 70 -10.63 19.67 -24.38
CA SER A 70 -11.12 20.82 -25.11
C SER A 70 -10.77 20.56 -26.57
N MET A 71 -11.45 19.56 -27.14
CA MET A 71 -11.81 19.60 -28.54
C MET A 71 -12.62 20.88 -28.75
N GLN A 72 -11.97 21.89 -29.31
CA GLN A 72 -12.56 22.87 -30.20
C GLN A 72 -11.49 23.42 -31.14
#